data_AF-A0A7C7FNV2-F1
#
_entry.id   AF-A0A7C7FNV2-F1
#
_cell.length_a   1.000
_cell.length_b   1.000
_cell.length_c   1.000
_cell.angle_alpha   90.00
_cell.angle_beta   90.00
_cell.angle_gamma   90.00
#
_symmetry.space_group_name_H-M   'P 1'
#
loop_
_entity.id
_entity.type
_entity.pdbx_description
1 polymer ?
#
loop_
_entity_poly.entity_id
_entity_poly.type
_entity_poly.pdbx_seq_one_letter_code
_entity_poly.pdbx_strand_id
1 'polypeptide(L)'
;MKHIVPIMLAIVTVLELIAGVLCLVGGIIVAATGYGAIAFIGVFFATVNILLLFFGQRLAKDYEGAAVLAGYFLLCIFGLYFLR
;
A
#
# COMPACT_ATOMS: atom_id res chain seq x y z
N MET A 1 7.73 -25.22 -2.17
CA MET A 1 7.89 -23.74 -2.24
C MET A 1 7.20 -23.08 -3.44
N LYS A 2 7.03 -23.73 -4.61
CA LYS A 2 6.43 -23.09 -5.81
C LYS A 2 4.95 -22.62 -5.69
N HIS A 3 4.17 -23.17 -4.77
CA HIS A 3 2.73 -22.83 -4.64
C HIS A 3 2.41 -21.68 -3.68
N ILE A 4 3.35 -21.24 -2.83
CA ILE A 4 3.10 -20.17 -1.84
C ILE A 4 3.23 -18.79 -2.47
N VAL A 5 4.17 -18.63 -3.40
CA VAL A 5 4.43 -17.38 -4.13
C VAL A 5 3.19 -16.86 -4.88
N PRO A 6 2.45 -17.66 -5.68
CA PRO A 6 1.27 -17.15 -6.38
C PRO A 6 0.11 -16.78 -5.45
N ILE A 7 -0.05 -17.47 -4.32
CA ILE A 7 -1.11 -17.16 -3.35
C ILE A 7 -0.86 -15.82 -2.66
N MET A 8 0.39 -15.56 -2.28
CA MET A 8 0.77 -14.28 -1.66
C MET A 8 0.58 -13.11 -2.63
N LEU A 9 0.93 -13.30 -3.91
CA LEU A 9 0.69 -12.29 -4.95
C LEU A 9 -0.80 -12.02 -5.15
N ALA A 10 -1.66 -13.06 -5.14
CA ALA A 10 -3.11 -12.87 -5.25
C ALA A 10 -3.70 -12.08 -4.07
N ILE A 11 -3.20 -12.29 -2.86
CA ILE A 11 -3.63 -11.52 -1.68
C ILE A 11 -3.20 -10.05 -1.81
N VAL A 12 -1.95 -9.82 -2.22
CA VAL A 12 -1.41 -8.47 -2.46
C VAL A 12 -2.20 -7.74 -3.53
N THR A 13 -2.53 -8.38 -4.66
CA THR A 13 -3.29 -7.71 -5.73
C THR A 13 -4.71 -7.31 -5.30
N VAL A 14 -5.38 -8.16 -4.51
CA VAL A 14 -6.70 -7.81 -3.95
C VAL A 14 -6.60 -6.64 -2.98
N LEU A 15 -5.62 -6.66 -2.08
CA LEU A 15 -5.35 -5.55 -1.15
C LEU A 15 -5.00 -4.26 -1.90
N GLU A 16 -4.21 -4.36 -2.97
CA GLU A 16 -3.81 -3.24 -3.80
C GLU A 16 -5.00 -2.59 -4.51
N LEU A 17 -5.92 -3.39 -5.05
CA LEU A 17 -7.16 -2.89 -5.64
C LEU A 17 -8.02 -2.17 -4.60
N ILE A 18 -8.19 -2.75 -3.42
CA ILE A 18 -8.97 -2.12 -2.33
C ILE A 18 -8.32 -0.80 -1.91
N ALA A 19 -7.01 -0.79 -1.68
CA ALA A 19 -6.26 0.40 -1.33
C ALA A 19 -6.37 1.47 -2.42
N GLY A 20 -6.22 1.09 -3.69
CA GLY A 20 -6.32 1.98 -4.84
C GLY A 20 -7.68 2.64 -4.97
N VAL A 21 -8.77 1.87 -4.84
CA VAL A 21 -10.14 2.40 -4.87
C VAL A 21 -10.39 3.36 -3.70
N LEU A 22 -9.97 2.98 -2.49
CA LEU A 22 -10.13 3.83 -1.31
C LEU A 22 -9.31 5.12 -1.40
N CYS A 23 -8.08 5.06 -1.92
CA CYS A 23 -7.25 6.25 -2.16
C CYS A 23 -7.87 7.16 -3.23
N LEU A 24 -8.41 6.60 -4.30
CA LEU A 24 -9.05 7.37 -5.37
C LEU A 24 -10.30 8.09 -4.85
N VAL A 25 -11.20 7.35 -4.20
CA VAL A 25 -12.43 7.92 -3.62
C VAL A 25 -12.09 8.90 -2.51
N GLY A 26 -11.19 8.54 -1.60
CA GLY A 26 -10.75 9.39 -0.50
C GLY A 26 -10.09 10.68 -0.98
N GLY A 27 -9.26 10.61 -2.03
CA GLY A 27 -8.62 11.78 -2.63
C GLY A 27 -9.64 12.76 -3.22
N ILE A 28 -10.66 12.26 -3.90
CA ILE A 28 -11.77 13.10 -4.41
C ILE A 28 -12.52 13.76 -3.25
N ILE A 29 -12.81 13.02 -2.18
CA ILE A 29 -13.52 13.56 -1.01
C ILE A 29 -12.69 14.62 -0.28
N VAL A 30 -11.39 14.39 -0.10
CA VAL A 30 -10.48 15.38 0.48
C VAL A 30 -10.46 16.66 -0.37
N ALA A 31 -10.38 16.54 -1.68
CA ALA A 31 -10.36 17.68 -2.58
C ALA A 31 -11.69 18.47 -2.57
N ALA A 32 -12.83 17.78 -2.46
CA ALA A 32 -14.15 18.41 -2.50
C ALA A 32 -14.64 18.95 -1.14
N THR A 33 -14.27 18.29 -0.04
CA THR A 33 -14.87 18.52 1.28
C THR A 33 -13.86 18.75 2.41
N GLY A 34 -12.58 18.44 2.17
CA GLY A 34 -11.53 18.49 3.20
C GLY A 34 -11.54 17.33 4.19
N TYR A 35 -12.52 16.41 4.13
CA TYR A 35 -12.60 15.29 5.07
C TYR A 35 -11.69 14.11 4.65
N GLY A 36 -10.67 13.84 5.48
CA GLY A 36 -9.63 12.85 5.22
C GLY A 36 -9.92 11.39 5.59
N ALA A 37 -11.04 11.09 6.27
CA ALA A 37 -11.23 9.77 6.88
C ALA A 37 -11.11 8.59 5.89
N ILE A 38 -11.68 8.69 4.69
CA ILE A 38 -11.65 7.61 3.69
C ILE A 38 -10.25 7.48 3.06
N ALA A 39 -9.60 8.61 2.76
CA ALA A 39 -8.23 8.57 2.26
C ALA A 39 -7.25 8.04 3.31
N PHE A 40 -7.51 8.24 4.61
CA PHE A 40 -6.67 7.70 5.68
C PHE A 40 -6.72 6.18 5.67
N ILE A 41 -7.92 5.61 5.55
CA ILE A 41 -8.11 4.17 5.44
C ILE A 41 -7.44 3.64 4.17
N GLY A 42 -7.59 4.32 3.03
CA GLY A 42 -6.92 3.93 1.78
C GLY A 42 -5.40 3.89 1.90
N VAL A 43 -4.78 4.95 2.44
CA VAL A 43 -3.33 5.03 2.64
C VAL A 43 -2.86 3.99 3.68
N PHE A 44 -3.66 3.68 4.69
CA PHE A 44 -3.36 2.63 5.66
C PHE A 44 -3.29 1.25 4.99
N PHE A 45 -4.28 0.92 4.16
CA PHE A 45 -4.26 -0.32 3.38
C PHE A 45 -3.08 -0.37 2.39
N ALA A 46 -2.74 0.75 1.74
CA ALA A 46 -1.55 0.83 0.89
C ALA A 46 -0.25 0.59 1.67
N THR A 47 -0.15 1.13 2.88
CA THR A 47 1.00 0.92 3.79
C THR A 47 1.15 -0.56 4.13
N VAL A 48 0.07 -1.24 4.48
CA VAL A 48 0.07 -2.69 4.76
C VAL A 48 0.44 -3.49 3.51
N ASN A 49 -0.04 -3.10 2.33
CA ASN A 49 0.29 -3.76 1.07
C ASN A 49 1.80 -3.68 0.77
N ILE A 50 2.41 -2.51 1.00
CA ILE A 50 3.85 -2.30 0.87
C ILE A 50 4.65 -3.18 1.86
N LEU A 51 4.19 -3.33 3.10
CA LEU A 51 4.84 -4.21 4.08
C LEU A 51 4.81 -5.69 3.63
N LEU A 52 3.70 -6.13 3.04
CA LEU A 52 3.60 -7.48 2.46
C LEU A 52 4.56 -7.66 1.27
N LEU A 53 4.65 -6.65 0.40
CA LEU A 53 5.59 -6.65 -0.72
C LEU A 53 7.04 -6.72 -0.23
N PHE A 54 7.42 -6.00 0.83
CA PHE A 54 8.74 -6.08 1.45
C PHE A 54 9.12 -7.51 1.86
N PHE A 55 8.17 -8.21 2.49
CA PHE A 55 8.36 -9.60 2.84
C PHE A 55 8.55 -10.49 1.60
N GLY A 56 7.78 -10.23 0.54
CA GLY A 56 7.92 -10.90 -0.74
C GLY A 56 9.28 -10.68 -1.40
N GLN A 57 9.79 -9.45 -1.40
CA GLN A 57 11.13 -9.12 -1.92
C GLN A 57 12.23 -9.89 -1.15
N ARG A 58 12.09 -10.02 0.18
CA ARG A 58 13.03 -10.79 1.00
C ARG A 58 13.04 -12.28 0.65
N LEU A 59 11.86 -12.86 0.40
CA LEU A 59 11.73 -14.26 -0.02
C LEU A 59 12.31 -14.49 -1.43
N ALA A 60 12.10 -13.54 -2.33
CA ALA A 60 12.66 -13.54 -3.68
C ALA A 60 14.18 -13.26 -3.72
N LYS A 61 14.77 -12.81 -2.60
CA LYS A 61 16.15 -12.31 -2.49
C LYS A 61 16.43 -11.11 -3.41
N ASP A 62 15.39 -10.35 -3.72
CA ASP A 62 15.47 -9.15 -4.54
C ASP A 62 15.70 -7.93 -3.63
N TYR A 63 16.98 -7.55 -3.50
CA TYR A 63 17.39 -6.41 -2.67
C TYR A 63 17.15 -5.07 -3.35
N GLU A 64 17.19 -5.04 -4.68
CA GLU A 64 17.03 -3.83 -5.47
C GLU A 64 15.57 -3.39 -5.47
N GLY A 65 14.64 -4.34 -5.65
CA GLY A 65 13.19 -4.09 -5.51
C GLY A 65 12.80 -3.62 -4.12
N ALA A 66 13.41 -4.19 -3.07
CA ALA A 66 13.17 -3.76 -1.68
C ALA A 66 13.62 -2.31 -1.42
N ALA A 67 14.73 -1.87 -2.01
CA ALA A 67 15.24 -0.50 -1.83
C ALA A 67 14.28 0.55 -2.41
N VAL A 68 13.70 0.28 -3.59
CA VAL A 68 12.70 1.14 -4.22
C VAL A 68 11.44 1.24 -3.35
N LEU A 69 11.02 0.11 -2.79
CA LEU A 69 9.80 0.01 -1.98
C LEU A 69 9.87 0.81 -0.66
N ALA A 70 11.08 1.02 -0.13
CA ALA A 70 11.29 1.86 1.06
C ALA A 70 10.85 3.31 0.85
N GLY A 71 11.09 3.87 -0.34
CA GLY A 71 10.65 5.23 -0.68
C GLY A 71 9.13 5.34 -0.70
N TYR A 72 8.45 4.36 -1.30
CA TYR A 72 6.98 4.32 -1.32
C TYR A 72 6.39 4.13 0.08
N PHE A 73 7.02 3.31 0.92
CA PHE A 73 6.59 3.15 2.31
C PHE A 73 6.66 4.46 3.09
N LEU A 74 7.78 5.19 2.96
CA LEU A 74 7.92 6.51 3.57
C LEU A 74 6.82 7.47 3.10
N LEU A 75 6.53 7.49 1.80
CA LEU A 75 5.46 8.32 1.24
C LEU A 75 4.09 7.99 1.84
N CYS A 76 3.77 6.70 2.04
CA CYS A 76 2.53 6.31 2.72
C CYS A 76 2.49 6.73 4.19
N ILE A 77 3.60 6.63 4.93
CA ILE A 77 3.68 7.12 6.32
C ILE A 77 3.49 8.64 6.38
N PHE A 78 4.11 9.39 5.48
CA PHE A 78 3.89 10.83 5.34
C PHE A 78 2.41 11.14 5.06
N GLY A 79 1.78 10.38 4.17
CA GLY A 79 0.35 10.48 3.89
C GLY A 79 -0.51 10.27 5.14
N LEU A 80 -0.25 9.21 5.92
CA LEU A 80 -0.96 8.95 7.18
C LEU A 80 -0.76 10.05 8.21
N TYR A 81 0.44 10.63 8.30
CA TYR A 81 0.72 11.71 9.24
C TYR A 81 -0.05 12.99 8.88
N PHE A 82 -0.14 13.33 7.60
CA PHE A 82 -0.78 14.56 7.15
C PHE A 82 -2.31 14.49 7.16
N LEU A 83 -2.86 13.29 7.00
CA LEU A 83 -4.31 13.08 6.95
C LEU A 83 -4.96 12.84 8.32
N ARG A 84 -4.16 12.82 9.39
CA ARG A 84 -4.60 12.74 10.78
C ARG A 84 -4.99 14.12 11.31
#